data_AF-A0A6N4X1Y5-F1
#
_entry.id   AF-A0A6N4X1Y5-F1
#
_cell.length_a   1.000
_cell.length_b   1.000
_cell.length_c   1.000
_cell.angle_alpha   90.00
_cell.angle_beta   90.00
_cell.angle_gamma   90.00
#
_symmetry.space_group_name_H-M   'P 1'
#
loop_
_entity.id
_entity.type
_entity.pdbx_description
1 polymer ?
#
loop_
_entity_poly.entity_id
_entity_poly.type
_entity_poly.pdbx_seq_one_letter_code
_entity_poly.pdbx_strand_id
1 'polypeptide(L)' 'MFPANWSNSKIMHAVSDVAVNNQWVQQTGRIGSMFTRSEQPVRFVVEGSYQGTKIRVITTHTEIITAFPIH' A
#
# COMPACT_ATOMS: atom_id res chain seq x y z
N MET A 1 -0.06 -4.29 -14.26
CA MET A 1 1.41 -4.08 -14.33
C MET A 1 1.68 -2.58 -14.36
N PHE A 2 2.80 -2.11 -13.79
CA PHE A 2 3.13 -0.66 -13.83
C PHE A 2 3.38 -0.21 -15.27
N PRO A 3 3.13 1.08 -15.59
CA PRO A 3 3.41 1.60 -16.93
C PRO A 3 4.87 1.33 -17.33
N ALA A 4 5.08 0.78 -18.52
CA ALA A 4 6.40 0.33 -18.98
C ALA A 4 7.43 1.47 -19.12
N ASN A 5 6.95 2.72 -19.24
CA ASN A 5 7.80 3.91 -19.30
C ASN A 5 8.24 4.43 -17.92
N TRP A 6 7.84 3.80 -16.82
CA TRP A 6 8.27 4.21 -15.48
C TRP A 6 9.58 3.51 -15.12
N SER A 7 10.54 4.31 -14.62
CA SER A 7 11.73 3.77 -13.97
C SER A 7 11.38 3.15 -12.62
N ASN A 8 12.24 2.28 -12.10
CA ASN A 8 12.09 1.72 -10.76
C ASN A 8 12.00 2.81 -9.68
N SER A 9 12.79 3.89 -9.81
CA SER A 9 12.72 5.04 -8.90
C SER A 9 11.36 5.73 -8.94
N LYS A 10 10.77 5.88 -10.13
CA LYS A 10 9.44 6.46 -10.29
C LYS A 10 8.36 5.56 -9.69
N ILE A 11 8.46 4.25 -9.89
CA ILE A 11 7.54 3.27 -9.28
C ILE A 11 7.60 3.38 -7.76
N MET A 12 8.80 3.38 -7.17
CA MET A 12 8.96 3.52 -5.72
C MET A 12 8.39 4.84 -5.20
N HIS A 13 8.63 5.95 -5.91
CA HIS A 13 8.08 7.24 -5.52
C HIS A 13 6.55 7.26 -5.59
N ALA A 14 5.95 6.71 -6.63
CA ALA A 14 4.49 6.61 -6.77
C ALA A 14 3.87 5.72 -5.68
N VAL A 15 4.52 4.61 -5.33
CA VAL A 15 4.08 3.73 -4.24
C VAL A 15 4.13 4.44 -2.90
N SER A 16 5.22 5.16 -2.61
CA SER A 16 5.35 5.96 -1.38
C SER A 16 4.33 7.09 -1.31
N ASP A 17 4.11 7.79 -2.43
CA ASP A 17 3.10 8.85 -2.52
C ASP A 17 1.70 8.30 -2.21
N VAL A 18 1.34 7.16 -2.80
CA VAL A 18 0.06 6.51 -2.54
C VAL A 18 -0.04 6.07 -1.08
N ALA A 19 1.02 5.48 -0.52
CA ALA A 19 1.03 5.03 0.87
C ALA A 19 0.88 6.19 1.88
N VAL A 20 1.44 7.36 1.62
CA VAL A 20 1.42 8.49 2.56
C VAL A 20 0.15 9.34 2.43
N ASN A 21 -0.33 9.54 1.20
CA ASN A 21 -1.36 10.55 0.92
C ASN A 21 -2.79 10.00 0.84
N ASN A 22 -3.00 8.70 1.08
CA ASN A 22 -4.32 8.08 0.97
C ASN A 22 -4.73 7.36 2.26
N GLN A 23 -6.01 7.00 2.36
CA GLN A 23 -6.56 6.38 3.56
C GLN A 23 -6.13 4.93 3.71
N TRP A 24 -5.79 4.56 4.95
CA TRP A 24 -5.39 3.21 5.32
C TRP A 24 -6.59 2.41 5.80
N VAL A 25 -6.94 1.36 5.06
CA VAL A 25 -8.06 0.48 5.40
C VAL A 25 -7.51 -0.83 5.98
N GLN A 26 -7.73 -1.03 7.27
CA GLN A 26 -7.31 -2.24 7.97
C GLN A 26 -7.99 -3.48 7.36
N GLN A 27 -7.20 -4.48 6.97
CA GLN A 27 -7.69 -5.73 6.38
C GLN A 27 -7.71 -6.90 7.37
N THR A 28 -6.78 -6.92 8.32
CA THR A 28 -6.59 -8.05 9.25
C THR A 28 -6.60 -7.60 10.70
N GLY A 29 -6.87 -8.53 11.60
CA GLY A 29 -6.85 -8.29 13.05
C GLY A 29 -8.08 -7.53 13.56
N ARG A 30 -8.04 -7.16 14.83
CA ARG A 30 -9.10 -6.38 15.47
C ARG A 30 -8.86 -4.90 15.17
N ILE A 31 -9.93 -4.17 14.88
CA ILE A 31 -9.88 -2.72 14.64
C ILE A 31 -9.17 -2.05 15.82
N GLY A 32 -8.12 -1.28 15.52
CA GLY A 32 -7.31 -0.55 16.51
C GLY A 32 -6.17 -1.35 17.15
N SER A 33 -5.93 -2.60 16.75
CA SER A 33 -4.78 -3.37 17.22
C SER A 33 -3.59 -3.30 16.25
N MET A 34 -2.37 -3.35 16.78
CA MET A 34 -1.14 -3.41 15.98
C MET A 34 -0.82 -4.82 15.48
N PHE A 35 -1.33 -5.84 16.16
CA PHE A 35 -1.07 -7.25 15.87
C PHE A 35 -2.37 -8.05 15.77
N THR A 36 -2.33 -9.09 14.94
CA THR A 36 -3.40 -10.09 14.87
C THR A 36 -3.34 -11.01 16.09
N ARG A 37 -4.38 -11.85 16.28
CA ARG A 37 -4.38 -12.87 17.36
C ARG A 37 -3.22 -13.86 17.27
N SER A 38 -2.63 -14.00 16.09
CA SER A 38 -1.48 -14.87 15.81
C SER A 38 -0.16 -14.10 15.88
N GLU A 39 -0.13 -12.93 16.52
CA GLU A 39 1.04 -12.05 16.71
C GLU A 39 1.67 -11.51 15.41
N GLN A 40 1.01 -11.71 14.27
CA GLN A 40 1.46 -11.11 13.01
C GLN A 40 1.05 -9.64 12.94
N PRO A 41 1.87 -8.75 12.36
CA PRO A 41 1.50 -7.36 12.14
C PRO A 41 0.18 -7.23 11.38
N VAL A 42 -0.65 -6.28 11.81
CA VAL A 42 -1.86 -5.91 11.08
C VAL A 42 -1.49 -5.33 9.71
N ARG A 43 -2.24 -5.76 8.69
CA ARG A 43 -2.07 -5.30 7.32
C ARG A 43 -3.15 -4.28 6.97
N PHE A 44 -2.74 -3.25 6.26
CA PHE A 44 -3.56 -2.20 5.70
C PHE A 44 -3.50 -2.26 4.19
N VAL A 45 -4.62 -1.95 3.57
CA VAL A 45 -4.71 -1.65 2.16
C VAL A 45 -4.84 -0.14 2.01
N VAL A 46 -3.99 0.42 1.18
CA VAL A 46 -4.03 1.82 0.78
C VAL A 46 -4.23 1.85 -0.72
N GLU A 47 -5.31 2.48 -1.16
CA GLU A 47 -5.60 2.65 -2.58
C GLU A 47 -5.52 4.13 -2.93
N GLY A 48 -4.86 4.43 -4.04
CA GLY A 48 -4.72 5.78 -4.54
C GLY A 48 -4.40 5.79 -6.02
N SER A 49 -4.37 6.98 -6.61
CA SER A 49 -4.00 7.17 -8.01
C SER A 49 -2.79 8.07 -8.12
N TYR A 50 -1.81 7.64 -8.91
CA TYR A 50 -0.64 8.45 -9.26
C TYR A 50 -0.57 8.61 -10.78
N GLN A 51 -0.63 9.85 -11.27
CA GLN A 51 -0.60 10.16 -12.71
C GLN A 51 -1.59 9.31 -13.53
N GLY A 52 -2.81 9.12 -13.03
CA GLY A 52 -3.86 8.33 -13.68
C GLY A 52 -3.74 6.81 -13.54
N THR A 53 -2.66 6.29 -12.95
CA THR A 53 -2.55 4.86 -12.61
C THR A 53 -3.07 4.64 -11.20
N LYS A 54 -4.13 3.81 -11.04
CA LYS A 54 -4.58 3.37 -9.72
C LYS A 54 -3.63 2.30 -9.18
N ILE A 55 -3.24 2.45 -7.92
CA ILE A 55 -2.26 1.58 -7.25
C ILE A 55 -2.87 1.14 -5.92
N ARG A 56 -2.72 -0.15 -5.62
CA ARG A 56 -2.97 -0.71 -4.30
C ARG A 56 -1.65 -1.00 -3.63
N VAL A 57 -1.48 -0.49 -2.41
CA VAL A 57 -0.34 -0.75 -1.54
C VAL A 57 -0.81 -1.55 -0.35
N ILE A 58 -0.11 -2.64 -0.05
CA ILE A 58 -0.30 -3.42 1.17
C ILE A 58 0.85 -3.08 2.10
N THR A 59 0.53 -2.55 3.28
CA THR A 59 1.50 -2.08 4.26
C THR A 59 1.13 -2.56 5.65
N THR A 60 2.11 -2.59 6.55
CA THR A 60 1.88 -2.59 8.00
C THR A 60 1.94 -1.15 8.51
N HIS A 61 1.97 -0.97 9.83
CA HIS A 61 2.23 0.34 10.44
C HIS A 61 3.62 0.91 10.14
N THR A 62 4.58 0.07 9.74
CA THR A 62 5.99 0.45 9.66
C THR A 62 6.63 0.17 8.31
N GLU A 63 6.10 -0.78 7.54
CA GLU A 63 6.73 -1.25 6.30
C GLU A 63 5.72 -1.52 5.20
N ILE A 64 6.12 -1.22 3.96
CA ILE A 64 5.39 -1.62 2.76
C ILE A 64 5.73 -3.08 2.44
N ILE A 65 4.72 -3.93 2.39
CA ILE A 65 4.87 -5.36 2.06
C ILE A 65 4.90 -5.54 0.54
N THR A 66 3.93 -4.93 -0.17
CA THR A 66 3.84 -5.02 -1.63
C THR A 66 3.01 -3.88 -2.20
N ALA A 67 3.20 -3.59 -3.49
CA ALA A 67 2.38 -2.64 -4.22
C ALA A 67 2.19 -3.08 -5.67
N PHE A 68 1.00 -2.87 -6.20
CA PHE A 68 0.67 -3.22 -7.58
C PHE A 68 -0.43 -2.33 -8.14
N PRO A 69 -0.45 -2.08 -9.45
CA PRO A 69 -1.54 -1.36 -10.09
C PRO A 69 -2.83 -2.17 -10.10
N ILE A 70 -3.96 -1.47 -10.00
CA ILE A 70 -5.30 -2.03 -10.06
C ILE A 70 -6.08 -1.37 -11.20
N HIS A 71 -7.00 -2.11 -11.83
CA HIS A 71 -7.82 -1.67 -12.96
C HIS A 71 -9.28 -1.53 -12.54
#